data_AF-M0A4W0-F1
#
_entry.id   AF-M0A4W0-F1
#
_cell.length_a   1.000
_cell.length_b   1.000
_cell.length_c   1.000
_cell.angle_alpha   90.00
_cell.angle_beta   90.00
_cell.angle_gamma   90.00
#
_symmetry.space_group_name_H-M   'P 1'
#
loop_
_entity.id
_entity.type
_entity.pdbx_description
1 polymer ?
#
loop_
_entity_poly.entity_id
_entity_poly.type
_entity_poly.pdbx_seq_one_letter_code
_entity_poly.pdbx_strand_id
1 'polypeptide(L)'
;MNPDRIAAVLAAIHTMDDEEFESVFEPFHRQVVSYDDPSVEPPIDPLEYVDHEEFRLYMLDVYLEAELEEIQATADAYSDELAAIADEVEAQTDSGGLRQKVANFGSRVQQRAATGDIEPPEFAVEAVSDVHLLYYEGTNDDRVVEGDRPFDREPDARLEFTPIPAHSIEQFRPLIEEHLLCQIRDCYVGMGEDPPAQYRVLGHGLYKFAQKYRHFDCYPDYADPEADVPGYSV
;
A
#
# COMPACT_ATOMS: atom_id res chain seq x y z
N MET A 1 -0.53 12.04 6.28
CA MET A 1 -0.79 10.64 6.67
C MET A 1 0.06 10.29 7.86
N ASN A 2 -0.50 9.46 8.73
CA ASN A 2 0.10 9.01 9.97
C ASN A 2 0.51 7.53 9.80
N PRO A 3 1.77 7.13 10.11
CA PRO A 3 2.21 5.75 9.94
C PRO A 3 1.37 4.73 10.73
N ASP A 4 0.86 5.11 11.91
CA ASP A 4 0.01 4.25 12.74
C ASP A 4 -1.33 3.93 12.05
N ARG A 5 -1.94 4.95 11.39
CA ARG A 5 -3.18 4.77 10.61
C ARG A 5 -2.95 3.86 9.41
N ILE A 6 -1.83 4.02 8.72
CA ILE A 6 -1.49 3.16 7.57
C ILE A 6 -1.22 1.72 8.04
N ALA A 7 -0.52 1.53 9.18
CA ALA A 7 -0.30 0.22 9.77
C ALA A 7 -1.62 -0.44 10.20
N ALA A 8 -2.58 0.34 10.70
CA ALA A 8 -3.92 -0.16 11.00
C ALA A 8 -4.70 -0.58 9.74
N VAL A 9 -4.57 0.15 8.62
CA VAL A 9 -5.14 -0.26 7.32
C VAL A 9 -4.49 -1.56 6.83
N LEU A 10 -3.16 -1.68 6.95
CA LEU A 10 -2.44 -2.89 6.60
C LEU A 10 -2.96 -4.09 7.43
N ALA A 11 -3.13 -3.92 8.74
CA ALA A 11 -3.68 -4.96 9.61
C ALA A 11 -5.12 -5.33 9.21
N ALA A 12 -5.99 -4.35 8.97
CA ALA A 12 -7.37 -4.57 8.55
C ALA A 12 -7.45 -5.42 7.26
N ILE A 13 -6.68 -5.05 6.23
CA ILE A 13 -6.63 -5.78 4.95
C ILE A 13 -6.05 -7.18 5.12
N HIS A 14 -5.06 -7.33 6.00
CA HIS A 14 -4.41 -8.60 6.25
C HIS A 14 -5.36 -9.61 6.93
N THR A 15 -6.18 -9.15 7.87
CA THR A 15 -7.12 -10.00 8.62
C THR A 15 -8.48 -10.17 7.94
N MET A 16 -8.78 -9.34 6.94
CA MET A 16 -10.00 -9.40 6.13
C MET A 16 -10.15 -10.75 5.44
N ASP A 17 -11.36 -11.29 5.37
CA ASP A 17 -11.59 -12.52 4.59
C ASP A 17 -11.59 -12.24 3.07
N ASP A 18 -11.60 -13.30 2.26
CA ASP A 18 -11.51 -13.17 0.81
C ASP A 18 -12.76 -12.52 0.18
N GLU A 19 -13.95 -12.79 0.73
CA GLU A 19 -15.22 -12.27 0.21
C GLU A 19 -15.36 -10.78 0.51
N GLU A 20 -14.99 -10.36 1.73
CA GLU A 20 -14.95 -8.97 2.13
C GLU A 20 -13.92 -8.18 1.32
N PHE A 21 -12.71 -8.72 1.15
CA PHE A 21 -11.66 -8.08 0.36
C PHE A 21 -12.06 -7.90 -1.11
N GLU A 22 -12.63 -8.93 -1.73
CA GLU A 22 -13.13 -8.83 -3.09
C GLU A 22 -14.24 -7.77 -3.16
N SER A 23 -15.20 -7.78 -2.23
CA SER A 23 -16.29 -6.79 -2.21
C SER A 23 -15.80 -5.35 -2.09
N VAL A 24 -14.74 -5.09 -1.33
CA VAL A 24 -14.24 -3.73 -1.09
C VAL A 24 -13.32 -3.26 -2.22
N PHE A 25 -12.40 -4.11 -2.69
CA PHE A 25 -11.31 -3.70 -3.57
C PHE A 25 -11.49 -4.10 -5.05
N GLU A 26 -12.52 -4.88 -5.42
CA GLU A 26 -12.79 -5.25 -6.81
C GLU A 26 -12.90 -4.04 -7.75
N PRO A 27 -13.60 -2.94 -7.42
CA PRO A 27 -13.70 -1.80 -8.34
C PRO A 27 -12.34 -1.18 -8.65
N PHE A 28 -11.46 -1.08 -7.64
CA PHE A 28 -10.12 -0.53 -7.81
C PHE A 28 -9.20 -1.49 -8.57
N HIS A 29 -9.25 -2.79 -8.25
CA HIS A 29 -8.54 -3.83 -9.01
C HIS A 29 -8.94 -3.80 -10.48
N ARG A 30 -10.24 -3.73 -10.76
CA ARG A 30 -10.80 -3.63 -12.12
C ARG A 30 -10.24 -2.42 -12.86
N GLN A 31 -10.15 -1.27 -12.20
CA GLN A 31 -9.54 -0.07 -12.78
C GLN A 31 -8.06 -0.29 -13.15
N VAL A 32 -7.27 -0.85 -12.25
CA VAL A 32 -5.82 -1.04 -12.42
C VAL A 32 -5.51 -2.01 -13.57
N VAL A 33 -6.29 -3.08 -13.73
CA VAL A 33 -6.05 -4.11 -14.76
C VAL A 33 -6.69 -3.79 -16.12
N SER A 34 -7.75 -2.98 -16.15
CA SER A 34 -8.49 -2.63 -17.38
C SER A 34 -7.63 -1.98 -18.47
N TYR A 35 -6.53 -1.36 -18.08
CA TYR A 35 -5.61 -0.72 -19.03
C TYR A 35 -4.90 -1.74 -19.93
N ASP A 36 -4.52 -2.90 -19.40
CA ASP A 36 -3.86 -3.97 -20.16
C ASP A 36 -4.84 -5.06 -20.64
N ASP A 37 -6.04 -5.13 -20.05
CA ASP A 37 -7.11 -6.04 -20.46
C ASP A 37 -8.37 -5.29 -20.92
N PRO A 38 -8.54 -5.08 -22.24
CA PRO A 38 -9.70 -4.36 -22.78
C PRO A 38 -11.03 -5.12 -22.64
N SER A 39 -11.02 -6.36 -22.16
CA SER A 39 -12.25 -7.10 -21.85
C SER A 39 -12.84 -6.73 -20.49
N VAL A 40 -12.07 -6.00 -19.68
CA VAL A 40 -12.45 -5.54 -18.35
C VAL A 40 -12.95 -4.09 -18.43
N GLU A 41 -14.18 -3.84 -17.97
CA GLU A 41 -14.78 -2.50 -17.98
C GLU A 41 -14.35 -1.70 -16.73
N PRO A 42 -13.59 -0.59 -16.86
CA PRO A 42 -13.17 0.21 -15.71
C PRO A 42 -14.34 0.97 -15.06
N PRO A 43 -14.28 1.27 -13.75
CA PRO A 43 -15.24 2.16 -13.11
C PRO A 43 -15.12 3.62 -13.58
N ILE A 44 -13.94 4.10 -13.97
CA ILE A 44 -13.75 5.43 -14.58
C ILE A 44 -13.78 5.29 -16.10
N ASP A 45 -14.60 6.12 -16.75
CA ASP A 45 -14.61 6.22 -18.20
C ASP A 45 -13.22 6.56 -18.77
N PRO A 46 -12.78 5.91 -19.86
CA PRO A 46 -11.53 6.26 -20.52
C PRO A 46 -11.51 7.74 -20.91
N LEU A 47 -10.45 8.45 -20.53
CA LEU A 47 -10.24 9.83 -20.97
C LEU A 47 -9.78 9.82 -22.44
N GLU A 48 -10.70 10.00 -23.38
CA GLU A 48 -10.45 9.92 -24.84
C GLU A 48 -9.34 10.88 -25.34
N TYR A 49 -9.00 11.91 -24.56
CA TYR A 49 -8.01 12.94 -24.90
C TYR A 49 -6.63 12.71 -24.28
N VAL A 50 -6.47 11.70 -23.42
CA VAL A 50 -5.19 11.30 -22.82
C VAL A 50 -4.65 10.14 -23.63
N ASP A 51 -3.45 10.29 -24.19
CA ASP A 51 -2.86 9.21 -24.99
C ASP A 51 -2.69 7.97 -24.08
N HIS A 52 -2.79 6.79 -24.69
CA HIS A 52 -2.58 5.54 -23.97
C HIS A 52 -1.13 5.49 -23.43
N GLU A 53 -0.16 6.09 -24.12
CA GLU A 53 1.25 6.12 -23.71
C GLU A 53 1.57 7.11 -22.57
N GLU A 54 0.62 7.96 -22.17
CA GLU A 54 0.82 8.94 -21.11
C GLU A 54 0.73 8.31 -19.71
N PHE A 55 1.48 8.89 -18.76
CA PHE A 55 1.52 8.44 -17.37
C PHE A 55 0.13 8.46 -16.74
N ARG A 56 -0.22 7.39 -16.02
CA ARG A 56 -1.47 7.23 -15.27
C ARG A 56 -1.18 6.66 -13.89
N LEU A 57 -1.82 7.24 -12.89
CA LEU A 57 -1.80 6.77 -11.51
C LEU A 57 -3.24 6.73 -11.00
N TYR A 58 -3.72 5.55 -10.68
CA TYR A 58 -5.01 5.34 -10.04
C TYR A 58 -4.85 5.41 -8.52
N MET A 59 -5.75 6.10 -7.84
CA MET A 59 -5.69 6.25 -6.40
C MET A 59 -7.01 5.86 -5.73
N LEU A 60 -6.94 5.21 -4.57
CA LEU A 60 -8.10 4.84 -3.77
C LEU A 60 -7.87 5.28 -2.32
N ASP A 61 -8.77 6.10 -1.78
CA ASP A 61 -8.73 6.50 -0.38
C ASP A 61 -9.37 5.42 0.49
N VAL A 62 -8.70 5.02 1.58
CA VAL A 62 -9.18 4.00 2.52
C VAL A 62 -9.45 4.65 3.88
N TYR A 63 -10.59 4.34 4.47
CA TYR A 63 -11.06 4.86 5.75
C TYR A 63 -11.33 3.72 6.73
N LEU A 64 -10.79 3.81 7.94
CA LEU A 64 -11.02 2.86 9.03
C LEU A 64 -12.19 3.30 9.92
N GLU A 65 -12.88 2.34 10.52
CA GLU A 65 -13.90 2.62 11.55
C GLU A 65 -13.27 3.12 12.86
N ALA A 66 -12.03 2.72 13.15
CA ALA A 66 -11.33 3.03 14.38
C ALA A 66 -10.75 4.45 14.39
N GLU A 67 -10.82 5.10 15.55
CA GLU A 67 -10.24 6.42 15.77
C GLU A 67 -8.74 6.34 16.11
N LEU A 68 -8.02 7.47 15.98
CA LEU A 68 -6.56 7.47 16.17
C LEU A 68 -6.15 7.03 17.56
N GLU A 69 -6.87 7.44 18.61
CA GLU A 69 -6.53 7.07 19.98
C GLU A 69 -6.61 5.55 20.22
N GLU A 70 -7.56 4.87 19.57
CA GLU A 70 -7.71 3.41 19.64
C GLU A 70 -6.58 2.71 18.87
N ILE A 71 -6.27 3.22 17.67
CA ILE A 71 -5.16 2.72 16.86
C ILE A 71 -3.85 2.80 17.65
N GLN A 72 -3.54 3.95 18.25
CA GLN A 72 -2.30 4.16 18.99
C GLN A 72 -2.20 3.30 20.25
N ALA A 73 -3.31 3.12 20.98
CA ALA A 73 -3.34 2.25 22.14
C ALA A 73 -3.00 0.78 21.80
N THR A 74 -3.31 0.35 20.58
CA THR A 74 -3.09 -1.03 20.13
C THR A 74 -1.76 -1.21 19.39
N ALA A 75 -1.31 -0.18 18.66
CA ALA A 75 -0.06 -0.18 17.90
C ALA A 75 1.17 -0.42 18.79
N ASP A 76 1.21 0.20 19.98
CA ASP A 76 2.32 0.03 20.92
C ASP A 76 2.50 -1.43 21.38
N ALA A 77 1.40 -2.18 21.51
CA ALA A 77 1.43 -3.59 21.90
C ALA A 77 1.84 -4.51 20.75
N TYR A 78 1.38 -4.21 19.53
CA TYR A 78 1.54 -5.07 18.36
C TYR A 78 2.87 -4.87 17.61
N SER A 79 3.47 -3.68 17.72
CA SER A 79 4.72 -3.32 17.03
C SER A 79 5.89 -4.24 17.39
N ASP A 80 6.06 -4.56 18.68
CA ASP A 80 7.13 -5.45 19.16
C ASP A 80 6.98 -6.88 18.61
N GLU A 81 5.75 -7.36 18.48
CA GLU A 81 5.44 -8.69 17.95
C GLU A 81 5.73 -8.76 16.44
N LEU A 82 5.33 -7.74 15.68
CA LEU A 82 5.62 -7.64 14.26
C LEU A 82 7.12 -7.55 13.97
N ALA A 83 7.87 -6.78 14.78
CA ALA A 83 9.33 -6.70 14.64
C ALA A 83 9.97 -8.09 14.81
N ALA A 84 9.53 -8.86 15.82
CA ALA A 84 10.03 -10.22 16.03
C ALA A 84 9.69 -11.17 14.88
N ILE A 85 8.53 -11.02 14.25
CA ILE A 85 8.13 -11.82 13.07
C ILE A 85 8.96 -11.41 11.84
N ALA A 86 9.19 -10.11 11.63
CA ALA A 86 9.99 -9.60 10.53
C ALA A 86 11.43 -10.13 10.60
N ASP A 87 12.10 -10.02 11.76
CA ASP A 87 13.44 -10.55 12.00
C ASP A 87 13.53 -12.06 11.66
N GLU A 88 12.48 -12.78 11.99
CA GLU A 88 12.35 -14.21 11.76
C GLU A 88 12.15 -14.58 10.28
N VAL A 89 11.38 -13.78 9.54
CA VAL A 89 11.20 -13.93 8.09
C VAL A 89 12.53 -13.63 7.40
N GLU A 90 13.22 -12.56 7.78
CA GLU A 90 14.54 -12.21 7.24
C GLU A 90 15.56 -13.33 7.49
N ALA A 91 15.64 -13.84 8.72
CA ALA A 91 16.59 -14.89 9.09
C ALA A 91 16.36 -16.23 8.35
N GLN A 92 15.17 -16.46 7.80
CA GLN A 92 14.81 -17.70 7.10
C GLN A 92 14.71 -17.54 5.58
N THR A 93 14.84 -16.32 5.06
CA THR A 93 14.68 -16.03 3.64
C THR A 93 16.01 -15.59 3.04
N ASP A 94 16.78 -16.54 2.48
CA ASP A 94 18.14 -16.28 2.00
C ASP A 94 18.23 -15.36 0.75
N SER A 95 17.14 -15.13 0.00
CA SER A 95 17.15 -14.27 -1.22
C SER A 95 15.77 -14.04 -1.88
N GLY A 96 14.66 -14.14 -1.13
CA GLY A 96 13.32 -13.93 -1.70
C GLY A 96 13.05 -12.44 -1.95
N GLY A 97 12.42 -12.10 -3.07
CA GLY A 97 11.96 -10.71 -3.33
C GLY A 97 10.77 -10.31 -2.45
N LEU A 98 10.40 -9.02 -2.50
CA LEU A 98 9.43 -8.37 -1.61
C LEU A 98 8.18 -9.20 -1.36
N ARG A 99 7.53 -9.59 -2.46
CA ARG A 99 6.30 -10.35 -2.44
C ARG A 99 6.37 -11.65 -1.67
N GLN A 100 7.52 -12.33 -1.74
CA GLN A 100 7.72 -13.56 -0.98
C GLN A 100 7.91 -13.26 0.50
N LYS A 101 8.61 -12.18 0.85
CA LYS A 101 8.80 -11.77 2.25
C LYS A 101 7.49 -11.31 2.88
N VAL A 102 6.69 -10.51 2.18
CA VAL A 102 5.37 -10.08 2.66
C VAL A 102 4.41 -11.27 2.81
N ALA A 103 4.37 -12.17 1.82
CA ALA A 103 3.57 -13.39 1.94
C ALA A 103 4.03 -14.27 3.13
N ASN A 104 5.34 -14.41 3.34
CA ASN A 104 5.89 -15.15 4.48
C ASN A 104 5.58 -14.46 5.82
N PHE A 105 5.66 -13.13 5.86
CA PHE A 105 5.32 -12.32 7.02
C PHE A 105 3.85 -12.47 7.38
N GLY A 106 2.95 -12.24 6.42
CA GLY A 106 1.52 -12.43 6.60
C GLY A 106 1.17 -13.85 7.04
N SER A 107 1.78 -14.87 6.42
CA SER A 107 1.59 -16.26 6.84
C SER A 107 2.02 -16.53 8.28
N ARG A 108 3.11 -15.91 8.76
CA ARG A 108 3.55 -16.04 10.16
C ARG A 108 2.66 -15.30 11.14
N VAL A 109 2.23 -14.10 10.80
CA VAL A 109 1.25 -13.35 11.59
C VAL A 109 0.01 -14.20 11.78
N GLN A 110 -0.55 -14.72 10.68
CA GLN A 110 -1.73 -15.58 10.73
C GLN A 110 -1.50 -16.88 11.51
N GLN A 111 -0.32 -17.51 11.37
CA GLN A 111 0.03 -18.71 12.14
C GLN A 111 0.07 -18.42 13.66
N ARG A 112 0.72 -17.31 14.07
CA ARG A 112 0.85 -16.94 15.49
C ARG A 112 -0.48 -16.49 16.09
N ALA A 113 -1.32 -15.82 15.30
CA ALA A 113 -2.68 -15.50 15.69
C ALA A 113 -3.48 -16.78 15.94
N ALA A 114 -3.36 -17.78 15.05
CA ALA A 114 -4.02 -19.07 15.20
C ALA A 114 -3.54 -19.89 16.42
N THR A 115 -2.30 -19.70 16.86
CA THR A 115 -1.77 -20.32 18.09
C THR A 115 -2.04 -19.50 19.36
N GLY A 116 -2.55 -18.27 19.23
CA GLY A 116 -2.75 -17.34 20.34
C GLY A 116 -1.45 -16.75 20.90
N ASP A 117 -0.37 -16.81 20.12
CA ASP A 117 0.93 -16.22 20.50
C ASP A 117 0.95 -14.70 20.27
N ILE A 118 0.09 -14.20 19.39
CA ILE A 118 -0.19 -12.78 19.16
C ILE A 118 -1.71 -12.59 19.06
N GLU A 119 -2.20 -11.44 19.50
CA GLU A 119 -3.59 -11.00 19.24
C GLU A 119 -3.51 -9.80 18.28
N PRO A 120 -3.71 -10.02 16.97
CA PRO A 120 -3.69 -8.91 16.01
C PRO A 120 -4.76 -7.89 16.36
N PRO A 121 -4.49 -6.58 16.22
CA PRO A 121 -5.54 -5.59 16.27
C PRO A 121 -6.58 -5.89 15.19
N GLU A 122 -7.83 -6.04 15.60
CA GLU A 122 -8.95 -6.15 14.69
C GLU A 122 -9.41 -4.74 14.31
N PHE A 123 -8.96 -4.26 13.15
CA PHE A 123 -9.46 -3.03 12.55
C PHE A 123 -10.35 -3.35 11.35
N ALA A 124 -11.41 -2.58 11.14
CA ALA A 124 -12.32 -2.71 10.01
C ALA A 124 -12.21 -1.51 9.07
N VAL A 125 -12.29 -1.77 7.76
CA VAL A 125 -12.42 -0.73 6.75
C VAL A 125 -13.88 -0.24 6.77
N GLU A 126 -14.07 1.03 7.10
CA GLU A 126 -15.40 1.67 7.13
C GLU A 126 -15.91 1.93 5.71
N ALA A 127 -15.03 2.47 4.86
CA ALA A 127 -15.34 2.78 3.47
C ALA A 127 -14.07 3.00 2.63
N VAL A 128 -14.26 3.01 1.32
CA VAL A 128 -13.29 3.50 0.34
C VAL A 128 -13.91 4.61 -0.51
N SER A 129 -13.09 5.48 -1.10
CA SER A 129 -13.57 6.42 -2.14
C SER A 129 -13.89 5.71 -3.45
N ASP A 130 -14.53 6.42 -4.38
CA ASP A 130 -14.38 6.08 -5.78
C ASP A 130 -12.92 6.27 -6.22
N VAL A 131 -12.57 5.67 -7.36
CA VAL A 131 -11.19 5.75 -7.87
C VAL A 131 -10.90 7.17 -8.35
N HIS A 132 -9.76 7.70 -7.95
CA HIS A 132 -9.18 8.93 -8.48
C HIS A 132 -8.18 8.62 -9.57
N LEU A 133 -7.99 9.52 -10.53
CA LEU A 133 -7.01 9.38 -11.60
C LEU A 133 -6.09 10.60 -11.64
N LEU A 134 -4.80 10.38 -11.48
CA LEU A 134 -3.76 11.36 -11.81
C LEU A 134 -3.14 10.99 -13.15
N TYR A 135 -3.03 11.96 -14.05
CA TYR A 135 -2.39 11.82 -15.36
C TYR A 135 -1.64 13.10 -15.74
N TYR A 136 -0.81 13.02 -16.77
CA TYR A 136 -0.14 14.18 -17.35
C TYR A 136 -0.87 14.65 -18.60
N GLU A 137 -1.15 15.95 -18.69
CA GLU A 137 -1.60 16.57 -19.93
C GLU A 137 -0.39 17.28 -20.58
N GLY A 138 0.27 16.63 -21.55
CA GLY A 138 1.46 17.20 -22.20
C GLY A 138 2.72 17.20 -21.33
N THR A 139 3.51 18.29 -21.34
CA THR A 139 4.88 18.32 -20.76
C THR A 139 4.93 18.63 -19.26
N ASN A 140 4.33 17.75 -18.43
CA ASN A 140 4.38 17.73 -16.95
C ASN A 140 3.36 18.60 -16.19
N ASP A 141 2.17 18.87 -16.75
CA ASP A 141 1.09 19.43 -15.93
C ASP A 141 0.25 18.28 -15.33
N ASP A 142 0.37 18.10 -14.00
CA ASP A 142 -0.41 17.14 -13.24
C ASP A 142 -1.91 17.50 -13.33
N ARG A 143 -2.71 16.55 -13.79
CA ARG A 143 -4.17 16.62 -13.77
C ARG A 143 -4.71 15.54 -12.86
N VAL A 144 -5.71 15.90 -12.05
CA VAL A 144 -6.40 14.96 -11.16
C VAL A 144 -7.88 14.97 -11.50
N VAL A 145 -8.44 13.80 -11.75
CA VAL A 145 -9.87 13.52 -11.71
C VAL A 145 -10.16 12.93 -10.34
N GLU A 146 -10.90 13.67 -9.53
CA GLU A 146 -11.33 13.24 -8.19
C GLU A 146 -12.60 12.40 -8.31
N GLY A 147 -12.59 11.20 -7.73
CA GLY A 147 -13.78 10.41 -7.45
C GLY A 147 -14.49 10.91 -6.19
N ASP A 148 -15.73 10.45 -5.99
CA ASP A 148 -16.50 10.78 -4.80
C ASP A 148 -15.85 10.19 -3.53
N ARG A 149 -15.86 10.97 -2.45
CA ARG A 149 -15.36 10.54 -1.13
C ARG A 149 -16.54 10.35 -0.18
N PRO A 150 -16.54 9.26 0.61
CA PRO A 150 -17.64 8.98 1.53
C PRO A 150 -17.68 9.96 2.72
N PHE A 151 -16.54 10.56 3.07
CA PHE A 151 -16.40 11.39 4.26
C PHE A 151 -15.63 12.69 4.01
N ASP A 152 -15.96 13.73 4.80
CA ASP A 152 -15.23 15.01 4.87
C ASP A 152 -14.11 14.94 5.93
N ARG A 153 -13.29 13.88 5.86
CA ARG A 153 -12.08 13.68 6.68
C ARG A 153 -10.93 13.19 5.80
N GLU A 154 -9.70 13.35 6.28
CA GLU A 154 -8.53 12.76 5.62
C GLU A 154 -8.62 11.23 5.68
N PRO A 155 -8.22 10.52 4.62
CA PRO A 155 -8.17 9.07 4.63
C PRO A 155 -7.03 8.55 5.51
N ASP A 156 -7.21 7.31 5.98
CA ASP A 156 -6.27 6.60 6.83
C ASP A 156 -5.05 6.11 6.04
N ALA A 157 -5.29 5.68 4.79
CA ALA A 157 -4.27 5.40 3.79
C ALA A 157 -4.80 5.74 2.38
N ARG A 158 -3.89 5.85 1.41
CA ARG A 158 -4.25 6.04 0.00
C ARG A 158 -3.49 5.04 -0.85
N LEU A 159 -4.18 4.12 -1.50
CA LEU A 159 -3.55 3.23 -2.47
C LEU A 159 -3.22 4.02 -3.73
N GLU A 160 -2.03 3.83 -4.31
CA GLU A 160 -1.57 4.53 -5.51
C GLU A 160 -0.86 3.54 -6.44
N PHE A 161 -1.51 3.20 -7.56
CA PHE A 161 -1.00 2.22 -8.52
C PHE A 161 -1.04 2.77 -9.94
N THR A 162 0.06 2.58 -10.68
CA THR A 162 0.03 2.66 -12.13
C THR A 162 -0.74 1.46 -12.69
N PRO A 163 -1.12 1.44 -13.97
CA PRO A 163 -1.54 0.20 -14.62
C PRO A 163 -0.59 -0.96 -14.32
N ILE A 164 -1.16 -2.12 -13.97
CA ILE A 164 -0.41 -3.35 -13.68
C ILE A 164 -0.94 -4.43 -14.63
N PRO A 165 -0.07 -5.32 -15.15
CA PRO A 165 -0.50 -6.46 -15.94
C PRO A 165 -1.60 -7.27 -15.24
N ALA A 166 -2.55 -7.77 -16.03
CA ALA A 166 -3.70 -8.51 -15.53
C ALA A 166 -3.30 -9.65 -14.58
N HIS A 167 -3.88 -9.63 -13.38
CA HIS A 167 -3.71 -10.62 -12.31
C HIS A 167 -5.04 -10.81 -11.58
N SER A 168 -5.20 -11.92 -10.85
CA SER A 168 -6.43 -12.14 -10.07
C SER A 168 -6.52 -11.18 -8.88
N ILE A 169 -7.72 -10.93 -8.36
CA ILE A 169 -7.93 -10.13 -7.15
C ILE A 169 -7.14 -10.68 -5.94
N GLU A 170 -7.05 -12.01 -5.82
CA GLU A 170 -6.23 -12.68 -4.80
C GLU A 170 -4.74 -12.29 -4.90
N GLN A 171 -4.23 -12.10 -6.12
CA GLN A 171 -2.85 -11.69 -6.36
C GLN A 171 -2.64 -10.19 -6.14
N PHE A 172 -3.71 -9.40 -6.07
CA PHE A 172 -3.67 -7.95 -5.84
C PHE A 172 -3.47 -7.60 -4.37
N ARG A 173 -4.06 -8.39 -3.44
CA ARG A 173 -3.90 -8.20 -1.99
C ARG A 173 -2.44 -8.02 -1.54
N PRO A 174 -1.49 -8.92 -1.87
CA PRO A 174 -0.10 -8.74 -1.46
C PRO A 174 0.53 -7.46 -2.05
N LEU A 175 0.11 -7.01 -3.25
CA LEU A 175 0.60 -5.76 -3.82
C LEU A 175 0.13 -4.54 -3.01
N ILE A 176 -1.11 -4.58 -2.49
CA ILE A 176 -1.63 -3.57 -1.58
C ILE A 176 -0.83 -3.55 -0.27
N GLU A 177 -0.59 -4.73 0.33
CA GLU A 177 0.17 -4.84 1.58
C GLU A 177 1.61 -4.29 1.42
N GLU A 178 2.30 -4.65 0.34
CA GLU A 178 3.63 -4.14 -0.02
C GLU A 178 3.64 -2.61 -0.18
N HIS A 179 2.64 -2.09 -0.88
CA HIS A 179 2.48 -0.66 -1.10
C HIS A 179 2.27 0.10 0.22
N LEU A 180 1.45 -0.43 1.14
CA LEU A 180 1.21 0.18 2.45
C LEU A 180 2.47 0.18 3.32
N LEU A 181 3.28 -0.89 3.32
CA LEU A 181 4.58 -0.92 3.98
C LEU A 181 5.50 0.20 3.45
N CYS A 182 5.54 0.38 2.13
CA CYS A 182 6.30 1.46 1.50
C CYS A 182 5.75 2.86 1.86
N GLN A 183 4.44 3.01 2.08
CA GLN A 183 3.88 4.28 2.56
C GLN A 183 4.24 4.58 4.01
N ILE A 184 4.29 3.57 4.88
CA ILE A 184 4.75 3.74 6.27
C ILE A 184 6.19 4.24 6.28
N ARG A 185 7.07 3.61 5.48
CA ARG A 185 8.45 4.08 5.25
C ARG A 185 8.48 5.56 4.84
N ASP A 186 7.68 5.92 3.83
CA ASP A 186 7.64 7.29 3.30
C ASP A 186 7.18 8.31 4.35
N CYS A 187 6.31 7.91 5.29
CA CYS A 187 5.95 8.76 6.42
C CYS A 187 7.17 9.08 7.30
N TYR A 188 7.97 8.08 7.69
CA TYR A 188 9.19 8.28 8.48
C TYR A 188 10.23 9.11 7.74
N VAL A 189 10.51 8.79 6.48
CA VAL A 189 11.43 9.56 5.63
C VAL A 189 10.95 11.01 5.49
N GLY A 190 9.65 11.22 5.39
CA GLY A 190 9.01 12.54 5.37
C GLY A 190 9.19 13.34 6.65
N MET A 191 9.28 12.67 7.79
CA MET A 191 9.57 13.27 9.11
C MET A 191 11.07 13.52 9.32
N GLY A 192 11.93 13.04 8.40
CA GLY A 192 13.39 13.11 8.55
C GLY A 192 13.94 12.07 9.53
N GLU A 193 13.17 11.02 9.81
CA GLU A 193 13.51 9.94 10.72
C GLU A 193 13.87 8.67 9.93
N ASP A 194 14.72 7.83 10.50
CA ASP A 194 14.97 6.50 9.96
C ASP A 194 13.74 5.61 10.23
N PRO A 195 13.15 4.96 9.21
CA PRO A 195 12.07 4.01 9.42
C PRO A 195 12.50 2.87 10.36
N PRO A 196 11.60 2.35 11.21
CA PRO A 196 11.79 1.08 11.91
C PRO A 196 12.15 -0.06 10.93
N ALA A 197 12.93 -1.04 11.39
CA ALA A 197 13.51 -2.08 10.52
C ALA A 197 12.45 -2.82 9.68
N GLN A 198 11.31 -3.16 10.28
CA GLN A 198 10.19 -3.84 9.63
C GLN A 198 9.53 -3.02 8.50
N TYR A 199 9.75 -1.71 8.46
CA TYR A 199 9.25 -0.82 7.41
C TYR A 199 10.34 -0.37 6.44
N ARG A 200 11.56 -0.90 6.53
CA ARG A 200 12.64 -0.63 5.58
C ARG A 200 12.51 -1.53 4.35
N VAL A 201 11.48 -1.26 3.57
CA VAL A 201 11.13 -1.99 2.35
C VAL A 201 11.44 -1.10 1.14
N LEU A 202 11.94 -1.65 0.04
CA LEU A 202 12.08 -0.94 -1.24
C LEU A 202 10.84 -1.10 -2.10
N GLY A 203 10.54 -0.08 -2.90
CA GLY A 203 9.40 -0.07 -3.80
C GLY A 203 8.50 1.16 -3.65
N HIS A 204 7.45 1.17 -4.47
CA HIS A 204 6.62 2.35 -4.64
C HIS A 204 5.60 2.49 -3.50
N GLY A 205 5.85 3.45 -2.61
CA GLY A 205 4.87 3.93 -1.64
C GLY A 205 4.09 5.09 -2.24
N LEU A 206 4.21 6.28 -1.65
CA LEU A 206 3.54 7.47 -2.14
C LEU A 206 4.26 8.05 -3.35
N TYR A 207 3.51 8.32 -4.41
CA TYR A 207 3.97 8.90 -5.66
C TYR A 207 4.78 10.18 -5.44
N LYS A 208 4.31 11.07 -4.56
CA LYS A 208 5.05 12.31 -4.22
C LYS A 208 6.44 12.04 -3.65
N PHE A 209 6.64 10.92 -2.96
CA PHE A 209 7.93 10.51 -2.40
C PHE A 209 8.78 9.79 -3.45
N ALA A 210 8.20 8.91 -4.26
CA ALA A 210 8.89 8.35 -5.42
C ALA A 210 9.45 9.45 -6.33
N GLN A 211 8.71 10.54 -6.53
CA GLN A 211 9.21 11.71 -7.26
C GLN A 211 10.36 12.41 -6.53
N LYS A 212 10.31 12.54 -5.20
CA LYS A 212 11.42 13.12 -4.44
C LYS A 212 12.69 12.29 -4.54
N TYR A 213 12.58 10.97 -4.38
CA TYR A 213 13.74 10.06 -4.42
C TYR A 213 14.45 10.10 -5.77
N ARG A 214 13.69 10.23 -6.86
CA ARG A 214 14.26 10.38 -8.22
C ARG A 214 14.92 11.73 -8.50
N HIS A 215 14.48 12.80 -7.84
CA HIS A 215 14.89 14.17 -8.20
C HIS A 215 15.84 14.83 -7.19
N PHE A 216 15.94 14.32 -5.97
CA PHE A 216 16.80 14.90 -4.93
C PHE A 216 17.87 13.90 -4.48
N ASP A 217 19.13 14.24 -4.75
CA ASP A 217 20.31 13.42 -4.40
C ASP A 217 20.48 13.14 -2.90
N CYS A 218 19.74 13.83 -2.03
CA CYS A 218 19.80 13.62 -0.58
C CYS A 218 19.10 12.34 -0.11
N TYR A 219 18.30 11.70 -0.97
CA TYR A 219 17.62 10.46 -0.67
C TYR A 219 18.21 9.32 -1.52
N PRO A 220 18.46 8.14 -0.94
CA PRO A 220 18.53 6.91 -1.72
C PRO A 220 17.24 6.71 -2.53
N ASP A 221 17.32 5.96 -3.64
CA ASP A 221 16.15 5.66 -4.45
C ASP A 221 15.32 4.52 -3.81
N TYR A 222 14.63 4.83 -2.72
CA TYR A 222 13.80 3.86 -2.01
C TYR A 222 12.62 3.35 -2.86
N ALA A 223 12.26 4.05 -3.94
CA ALA A 223 11.16 3.66 -4.82
C ALA A 223 11.58 2.60 -5.85
N ASP A 224 12.88 2.43 -6.09
CA ASP A 224 13.42 1.41 -6.98
C ASP A 224 13.64 0.09 -6.21
N PRO A 225 12.86 -0.98 -6.51
CA PRO A 225 13.03 -2.28 -5.85
C PRO A 225 14.39 -2.92 -6.13
N GLU A 226 15.13 -2.47 -7.15
CA GLU A 226 16.46 -3.00 -7.49
C GLU A 226 17.61 -2.15 -6.89
N ALA A 227 17.29 -1.12 -6.11
CA ALA A 227 18.31 -0.30 -5.48
C ALA A 227 19.08 -1.04 -4.38
N ASP A 228 20.39 -0.83 -4.31
CA ASP A 228 21.24 -1.34 -3.23
C ASP A 228 21.28 -0.34 -2.07
N VAL A 229 20.31 -0.45 -1.16
CA VAL A 229 20.19 0.42 0.02
C VAL A 229 20.45 -0.39 1.29
N PRO A 230 21.55 -0.13 2.02
CA PRO A 230 21.89 -0.90 3.22
C PRO A 230 20.78 -0.90 4.27
N GLY A 231 20.41 -2.10 4.74
CA GLY A 231 19.38 -2.28 5.77
C GLY A 231 17.95 -2.16 5.26
N TYR A 232 17.75 -2.15 3.94
CA TYR A 232 16.44 -2.25 3.30
C TYR A 232 16.28 -3.60 2.63
N SER A 233 15.07 -4.11 2.67
CA SER A 233 14.67 -5.34 1.99
C SER A 233 14.05 -5.02 0.64
N VAL A 234 14.43 -5.80 -0.38
CA VAL A 234 13.55 -6.05 -1.53
C VAL A 234 12.46 -6.95 -1.01
#